data_AF-A0A8S3I6J0-F1
#
_entry.id   AF-A0A8S3I6J0-F1
#
_cell.length_a   1.000
_cell.length_b   1.000
_cell.length_c   1.000
_cell.angle_alpha   90.00
_cell.angle_beta   90.00
_cell.angle_gamma   90.00
#
_symmetry.space_group_name_H-M   'P 1'
#
loop_
_entity.id
_entity.type
_entity.pdbx_description
1 polymer ?
#
loop_
_entity_poly.entity_id
_entity_poly.type
_entity_poly.pdbx_seq_one_letter_code
_entity_poly.pdbx_strand_id
1 'polypeptide(L)'
;MIAGRRTQLLIDSGASLTLINLHFFLQLSKYYRKKVRLPPSNLCLQLADRSQLYVKYALSLPITISNSTRMHRVYVVPKLWRS
;
A
#
# COMPACT_ATOMS: atom_id res chain seq x y z
N MET A 1 -3.94 -9.78 7.24
CA MET A 1 -2.81 -9.23 8.05
C MET A 1 -1.78 -8.67 7.08
N ILE A 2 -1.17 -7.52 7.37
CA ILE A 2 -0.07 -6.97 6.56
C ILE A 2 1.14 -6.84 7.47
N ALA A 3 2.26 -7.47 7.11
CA ALA A 3 3.52 -7.35 7.86
C ALA A 3 3.37 -7.68 9.36
N GLY A 4 2.57 -8.70 9.69
CA GLY A 4 2.30 -9.10 11.08
C GLY A 4 1.23 -8.27 11.80
N ARG A 5 0.67 -7.22 11.15
CA ARG A 5 -0.35 -6.34 11.74
C ARG A 5 -1.75 -6.65 11.22
N ARG A 6 -2.70 -6.88 12.13
CA ARG A 6 -4.12 -7.05 11.78
C ARG A 6 -4.68 -5.72 11.26
N THR A 7 -5.39 -5.77 10.15
CA THR A 7 -6.04 -4.63 9.51
C THR A 7 -7.16 -5.14 8.63
N GLN A 8 -8.10 -4.26 8.30
CA GLN A 8 -9.08 -4.49 7.24
C GLN A 8 -8.45 -4.16 5.89
N LEU A 9 -8.84 -4.91 4.87
CA LEU A 9 -8.37 -4.80 3.49
C LEU A 9 -9.61 -4.81 2.60
N LEU A 10 -9.66 -3.88 1.65
CA LEU A 10 -10.57 -3.99 0.52
C LEU A 10 -9.90 -4.89 -0.53
N ILE A 11 -10.57 -5.96 -0.94
CA ILE A 11 -10.11 -6.82 -2.02
C ILE A 11 -10.78 -6.33 -3.30
N ASP A 12 -9.97 -5.78 -4.20
CA ASP A 12 -10.40 -5.36 -5.53
C ASP A 12 -9.69 -6.24 -6.57
N SER A 13 -10.47 -7.11 -7.21
CA SER A 13 -9.94 -8.03 -8.23
C SER A 13 -9.60 -7.35 -9.55
N GLY A 14 -10.11 -6.14 -9.79
CA GLY A 14 -9.76 -5.31 -10.95
C GLY A 14 -8.50 -4.47 -10.74
N ALA A 15 -8.00 -4.36 -9.51
CA ALA A 15 -6.85 -3.52 -9.20
C ALA A 15 -5.53 -4.19 -9.61
N SER A 16 -4.75 -3.50 -10.45
CA SER A 16 -3.39 -3.93 -10.81
C SER A 16 -2.34 -3.63 -9.73
N LEU A 17 -2.69 -2.81 -8.73
CA LEU A 17 -1.78 -2.32 -7.70
C LEU A 17 -2.38 -2.47 -6.31
N THR A 18 -1.53 -2.79 -5.32
CA THR A 18 -1.92 -2.78 -3.91
C THR A 18 -1.49 -1.47 -3.26
N LEU A 19 -2.46 -0.72 -2.72
CA LEU A 19 -2.20 0.57 -2.06
C LEU A 19 -2.40 0.47 -0.54
N ILE A 20 -1.59 1.21 0.23
CA ILE A 20 -1.79 1.40 1.67
C ILE A 20 -1.68 2.88 2.05
N ASN A 21 -2.43 3.28 3.07
CA ASN A 21 -2.34 4.64 3.63
C ASN A 21 -1.00 4.87 4.34
N LEU A 22 -0.46 6.08 4.23
CA LEU A 22 0.76 6.51 4.91
C LEU A 22 0.65 6.34 6.42
N HIS A 23 -0.51 6.65 7.00
CA HIS A 23 -0.78 6.44 8.42
C HIS A 23 -0.56 4.98 8.85
N PHE A 24 -1.06 4.01 8.06
CA PHE A 24 -0.84 2.59 8.33
C PHE A 24 0.64 2.21 8.18
N PHE A 25 1.32 2.71 7.15
CA PHE A 25 2.75 2.49 6.94
C PHE A 25 3.60 2.96 8.14
N LEU A 26 3.28 4.11 8.73
CA LEU A 26 4.01 4.64 9.89
C LEU A 26 3.89 3.74 11.13
N GLN A 27 2.83 2.94 11.22
CA GLN A 27 2.61 1.97 12.29
C GLN A 27 3.34 0.64 12.06
N LEU A 28 3.96 0.42 10.90
CA LEU A 28 4.75 -0.77 10.64
C LEU A 28 6.07 -0.75 11.43
N SER A 29 6.61 -1.94 11.68
CA SER A 29 7.89 -2.08 12.36
C SER A 29 9.01 -1.33 11.61
N LYS A 30 10.03 -0.89 12.35
CA LYS A 30 11.19 -0.15 11.80
C LYS A 30 11.87 -0.93 10.66
N TYR A 31 11.83 -2.26 10.72
CA TYR A 31 12.36 -3.15 9.68
C TYR A 31 11.76 -2.86 8.30
N TYR A 32 10.43 -2.81 8.19
CA TYR A 32 9.76 -2.56 6.90
C TYR A 32 9.91 -1.11 6.45
N ARG A 33 9.85 -0.15 7.39
CA ARG A 33 10.01 1.27 7.07
C ARG A 33 11.39 1.60 6.49
N LYS A 34 12.45 0.86 6.87
CA LYS A 34 13.80 0.99 6.30
C LYS A 34 13.95 0.41 4.88
N LYS A 35 13.00 -0.41 4.42
CA LYS A 35 13.06 -1.10 3.12
C LYS A 35 12.30 -0.38 2.01
N VAL A 36 11.84 0.84 2.25
CA VAL A 36 11.15 1.64 1.23
C VAL A 36 12.08 1.96 0.08
N ARG A 37 11.48 2.07 -1.10
CA ARG A 37 12.08 2.58 -2.32
C ARG A 37 11.22 3.73 -2.85
N LEU A 38 11.82 4.54 -3.71
CA LEU A 38 11.06 5.49 -4.51
C LEU A 38 10.10 4.73 -5.44
N PRO A 39 8.90 5.28 -5.70
CA PRO A 39 8.01 4.73 -6.71
C PRO A 39 8.64 4.84 -8.12
N PRO A 40 8.20 4.03 -9.09
CA PRO A 40 8.56 4.21 -10.49
C PRO A 40 8.17 5.62 -10.98
N SER A 41 9.03 6.25 -11.78
CA SER A 41 8.83 7.62 -12.29
C SER A 41 7.64 7.75 -13.24
N ASN A 42 7.23 6.65 -13.87
CA ASN A 42 6.11 6.58 -14.81
C ASN A 42 4.78 6.18 -14.16
N LEU A 43 4.72 6.09 -12.82
CA LEU A 43 3.50 5.73 -12.11
C LEU A 43 2.59 6.96 -11.96
N CYS A 44 1.49 7.00 -12.72
CA CYS A 44 0.45 8.02 -12.59
C CYS A 44 -0.84 7.37 -12.08
N LEU A 45 -1.30 7.79 -10.89
CA LEU A 45 -2.55 7.32 -10.29
C LEU A 45 -3.54 8.47 -10.18
N GLN A 46 -4.81 8.18 -10.41
CA GLN A 46 -5.91 9.12 -10.25
C GLN A 46 -6.98 8.51 -9.36
N LEU A 47 -7.62 9.37 -8.56
CA LEU A 47 -8.84 9.01 -7.84
C LEU A 47 -10.04 9.07 -8.79
N ALA A 48 -11.20 8.60 -8.33
CA ALA A 48 -12.43 8.61 -9.11
C ALA A 48 -12.87 10.02 -9.54
N ASP A 49 -12.50 11.06 -8.78
CA ASP A 49 -12.73 12.46 -9.10
C ASP A 49 -11.70 13.06 -10.10
N ARG A 50 -10.84 12.21 -10.69
CA ARG A 50 -9.73 12.56 -11.59
C ARG A 50 -8.59 13.36 -10.95
N SER A 51 -8.64 13.60 -9.64
CA SER A 51 -7.51 14.23 -8.95
C SER A 51 -6.32 13.27 -8.89
N GLN A 52 -5.12 13.82 -8.99
CA GLN A 52 -3.89 13.03 -8.94
C GLN A 52 -3.66 12.46 -7.53
N LEU A 53 -3.32 11.18 -7.47
CA LEU A 53 -2.94 10.49 -6.25
C LEU A 53 -1.43 10.27 -6.24
N TYR A 54 -0.72 11.06 -5.43
CA TYR A 54 0.72 10.94 -5.30
C TYR A 54 1.11 9.68 -4.51
N VAL A 55 2.10 8.95 -5.01
CA VAL A 55 2.69 7.81 -4.33
C VAL A 55 3.99 8.24 -3.66
N LYS A 56 4.11 8.00 -2.35
CA LYS A 56 5.29 8.41 -1.58
C LYS A 56 6.39 7.36 -1.57
N TYR A 57 6.01 6.08 -1.41
CA TYR A 57 6.95 4.97 -1.28
C TYR A 57 6.44 3.71 -1.98
N ALA A 58 7.35 2.83 -2.35
CA ALA A 58 7.07 1.46 -2.75
C ALA A 58 7.88 0.48 -1.89
N LEU A 59 7.26 -0.64 -1.49
CA LEU A 59 7.95 -1.69 -0.74
C LEU A 59 7.26 -3.05 -0.92
N SER A 60 7.97 -4.13 -0.61
CA SER A 60 7.39 -5.47 -0.58
C SER A 60 6.99 -5.83 0.85
N LEU A 61 5.71 -6.17 1.07
CA LEU A 61 5.20 -6.59 2.37
C LEU A 61 4.59 -7.99 2.28
N PRO A 62 4.76 -8.83 3.32
CA PRO A 62 3.99 -10.05 3.42
C PRO A 62 2.53 -9.71 3.78
N ILE A 63 1.59 -10.21 2.99
CA ILE A 63 0.16 -10.07 3.23
C ILE A 63 -0.42 -11.46 3.42
N THR A 64 -1.14 -11.64 4.53
CA THR A 64 -1.84 -12.89 4.86
C THR A 64 -3.35 -12.71 4.66
N ILE A 65 -3.93 -13.53 3.80
CA ILE A 65 -5.38 -13.63 3.52
C ILE A 65 -5.75 -15.12 3.64
N SER A 66 -6.79 -15.44 4.42
CA SER A 66 -7.25 -16.83 4.63
C SER A 66 -6.12 -17.82 4.94
N ASN A 67 -5.22 -17.46 5.87
CA ASN A 67 -4.03 -18.22 6.29
C ASN A 67 -2.93 -18.41 5.22
N SER A 68 -3.12 -17.90 4.00
CA SER A 68 -2.07 -17.89 2.97
C SER A 68 -1.29 -16.57 3.02
N THR A 69 0.04 -16.65 3.14
CA THR A 69 0.91 -15.47 3.14
C THR A 69 1.69 -15.38 1.84
N ARG A 70 1.62 -14.22 1.18
CA ARG A 70 2.40 -13.92 -0.02
C ARG A 70 3.08 -12.57 0.09
N MET A 71 4.19 -12.39 -0.62
CA MET A 71 4.83 -11.09 -0.75
C MET A 71 4.12 -10.27 -1.82
N HIS A 72 3.63 -9.09 -1.45
CA HIS A 72 3.00 -8.15 -2.38
C HIS A 72 3.82 -6.88 -2.47
N ARG A 73 3.97 -6.34 -3.69
CA ARG A 73 4.46 -4.99 -3.89
C ARG A 73 3.33 -4.02 -3.55
N VAL A 74 3.56 -3.19 -2.54
CA VAL A 74 2.59 -2.19 -2.09
C VAL A 74 3.12 -0.79 -2.32
N TYR A 75 2.21 0.13 -2.58
CA TYR A 75 2.49 1.55 -2.78
C TYR A 75 1.85 2.36 -1.67
N VAL A 76 2.63 3.22 -1.05
CA VAL A 76 2.21 4.06 0.08
C VAL A 76 1.71 5.39 -0.46
N VAL A 77 0.44 5.69 -0.22
CA VAL A 77 -0.20 6.95 -0.61
C VAL A 77 -0.59 7.76 0.63
N PRO A 78 -0.70 9.09 0.57
CA PRO A 78 -1.08 9.90 1.73
C PRO A 78 -2.43 9.48 2.33
N LYS A 79 -3.46 9.37 1.48
CA LYS A 79 -4.83 9.01 1.86
C LYS A 79 -5.57 8.40 0.66
N LEU A 80 -6.24 7.28 0.87
CA LEU A 80 -7.01 6.55 -0.16
C LEU A 80 -8.43 7.08 -0.37
N TRP A 81 -9.00 7.77 0.62
CA TRP A 81 -10.34 8.36 0.56
C TRP A 81 -10.34 9.74 1.20
N ARG A 82 -11.12 10.69 0.68
CA ARG A 82 -11.41 11.94 1.39
C ARG A 82 -12.53 11.64 2.40
N SER A 83 -12.36 12.15 3.62
CA SER A 83 -13.36 12.10 4.69
C SER A 83 -14.11 13.41 4.66
#